data_AF-A0A3N5ELH7-F1
#
_entry.id   AF-A0A3N5ELH7-F1
#
_cell.length_a   1.000
_cell.length_b   1.000
_cell.length_c   1.000
_cell.angle_alpha   90.00
_cell.angle_beta   90.00
_cell.angle_gamma   90.00
#
_symmetry.space_group_name_H-M   'P 1'
#
loop_
_entity.id
_entity.type
_entity.pdbx_description
1 polymer ?
#
loop_
_entity_poly.entity_id
_entity_poly.type
_entity_poly.pdbx_seq_one_letter_code
_entity_poly.pdbx_strand_id
1 'polypeptide(L)'
;DIETPYQTEDLLEEMEWCGIHGALVAHWTAREYDPMYGNRMLMRELKKSPRLFGAWAIMPSHTREIPEPHDLVNEMFDNGIRAAKMYPRAHRYPFNLDYCGDLLEELQERGVLLIVEGGHMYNPDIFEPSNQVLLSELDRILSACPELNVILQASRWEATRYLHWLMSKHPNLHLELSNHQGNRAMEVFVNWFGADRILFGTGALDKSPGAAKAFVDYAVLDDDVKAKVAGGNLARLIKLEELPRPYRAKKPADPILGLAKEGKPLKDVLVIDAHAHIGHDSAEGIGFIHMPFSDAAGMVERAKLMGIDAMCISGFLAVWTDYEEGNEIVRQAMERYPRFYHGYASLQPQYVKDWKKELRKWYGRYHMEGMKPYHPRTGIPYNHEIWTPWYEYGNRMRSYALIHPSPNMVAEVNDLAEKYPDISFILAHSGGSFHDARLALEVALKHKNVFLEITLTAVTYRVIEFMVHHLGADRVLFGTDQPMRDPIPQFGWMAYTHCSYEDKKKMFGLNMKKIIRRVRW
;
A
#
# COMPACT_ATOMS: atom_id res chain seq x y z
N ASP A 1 17.02 3.83 -3.42
CA ASP A 1 17.27 5.28 -3.26
C ASP A 1 18.44 5.48 -2.30
N ILE A 2 19.08 6.65 -2.20
CA ILE A 2 20.17 6.87 -1.23
C ILE A 2 19.67 6.83 0.21
N GLU A 3 18.39 7.16 0.42
CA GLU A 3 17.72 7.11 1.71
C GLU A 3 17.18 5.71 2.07
N THR A 4 17.17 4.76 1.13
CA THR A 4 16.63 3.42 1.36
C THR A 4 17.57 2.63 2.29
N PRO A 5 17.12 2.21 3.48
CA PRO A 5 17.91 1.31 4.34
C PRO A 5 18.10 -0.04 3.66
N TYR A 6 19.27 -0.65 3.82
CA TYR A 6 19.62 -1.88 3.10
C TYR A 6 20.44 -2.86 3.93
N GLN A 7 20.81 -2.52 5.16
CA GLN A 7 21.64 -3.39 6.00
C GLN A 7 20.77 -4.40 6.75
N THR A 8 21.32 -5.57 7.04
CA THR A 8 20.66 -6.60 7.85
C THR A 8 20.33 -6.08 9.25
N GLU A 9 21.18 -5.22 9.79
CA GLU A 9 21.00 -4.59 11.10
C GLU A 9 19.75 -3.69 11.11
N ASP A 10 19.53 -2.90 10.05
CA ASP A 10 18.31 -2.08 9.89
C ASP A 10 17.06 -2.97 9.89
N LEU A 11 17.12 -4.11 9.20
CA LEU A 11 16.02 -5.08 9.16
C LEU A 11 15.75 -5.69 10.53
N LEU A 12 16.79 -6.10 11.27
CA LEU A 12 16.64 -6.72 12.58
C LEU A 12 16.09 -5.73 13.62
N GLU A 13 16.55 -4.47 13.58
CA GLU A 13 16.02 -3.41 14.43
C GLU A 13 14.53 -3.17 14.14
N GLU A 14 14.17 -3.04 12.87
CA GLU A 14 12.77 -2.80 12.49
C GLU A 14 11.88 -4.02 12.75
N MET A 15 12.40 -5.24 12.61
CA MET A 15 11.72 -6.46 13.03
C MET A 15 11.43 -6.45 14.53
N GLU A 16 12.40 -6.07 15.37
CA GLU A 16 12.16 -5.94 16.82
C GLU A 16 11.16 -4.83 17.11
N TRP A 17 11.28 -3.69 16.44
CA TRP A 17 10.37 -2.56 16.54
C TRP A 17 8.93 -2.97 16.21
N CYS A 18 8.72 -3.75 15.16
CA CYS A 18 7.40 -4.21 14.74
C CYS A 18 6.89 -5.46 15.47
N GLY A 19 7.77 -6.18 16.19
CA GLY A 19 7.42 -7.46 16.79
C GLY A 19 7.32 -8.59 15.76
N ILE A 20 8.17 -8.58 14.73
CA ILE A 20 8.29 -9.62 13.71
C ILE A 20 9.42 -10.56 14.10
N HIS A 21 9.10 -11.81 14.44
CA HIS A 21 10.05 -12.69 15.13
C HIS A 21 11.02 -13.43 14.21
N GLY A 22 10.68 -13.55 12.92
CA GLY A 22 11.54 -14.14 11.90
C GLY A 22 11.17 -13.66 10.51
N ALA A 23 12.09 -13.82 9.57
CA ALA A 23 11.91 -13.38 8.19
C ALA A 23 12.55 -14.37 7.21
N LEU A 24 11.81 -14.71 6.15
CA LEU A 24 12.38 -15.33 4.95
C LEU A 24 12.88 -14.22 4.02
N VAL A 25 14.17 -14.21 3.73
CA VAL A 25 14.86 -13.12 3.02
C VAL A 25 15.59 -13.64 1.78
N ALA A 26 15.62 -12.82 0.74
CA ALA A 26 16.44 -13.02 -0.45
C ALA A 26 17.37 -11.81 -0.60
N HIS A 27 18.55 -12.02 -1.17
CA HIS A 27 19.54 -10.95 -1.33
C HIS A 27 19.31 -10.17 -2.64
N TRP A 28 19.23 -8.84 -2.56
CA TRP A 28 18.91 -8.00 -3.73
C TRP A 28 19.91 -8.14 -4.88
N THR A 29 21.21 -8.32 -4.59
CA THR A 29 22.23 -8.62 -5.61
C THR A 29 21.92 -9.88 -6.43
N ALA A 30 21.21 -10.85 -5.87
CA ALA A 30 20.82 -12.07 -6.57
C ALA A 30 19.78 -11.78 -7.68
N ARG A 31 18.98 -10.74 -7.49
CA ARG A 31 18.01 -10.23 -8.47
C ARG A 31 18.68 -9.34 -9.53
N GLU A 32 19.50 -8.37 -9.10
CA GLU A 32 20.01 -7.32 -10.00
C GLU A 32 21.32 -7.63 -10.71
N TYR A 33 22.12 -8.58 -10.20
CA TYR A 33 23.45 -8.86 -10.74
C TYR A 33 23.66 -10.33 -11.13
N ASP A 34 23.84 -11.22 -10.16
CA ASP A 34 24.11 -12.65 -10.39
C ASP A 34 23.47 -13.48 -9.27
N PRO A 35 22.61 -14.46 -9.60
CA PRO A 35 21.91 -15.26 -8.60
C PRO A 35 22.84 -15.96 -7.61
N MET A 36 23.87 -16.67 -8.09
CA MET A 36 24.74 -17.46 -7.21
C MET A 36 25.66 -16.58 -6.37
N TYR A 37 26.13 -15.46 -6.89
CA TYR A 37 26.88 -14.47 -6.13
C TYR A 37 26.02 -13.85 -5.03
N GLY A 38 24.80 -13.43 -5.36
CA GLY A 38 23.84 -12.94 -4.38
C GLY A 38 23.47 -13.97 -3.32
N ASN A 39 23.28 -15.24 -3.71
CA ASN A 39 23.01 -16.34 -2.77
C ASN A 39 24.19 -16.56 -1.81
N ARG A 40 25.45 -16.47 -2.29
CA ARG A 40 26.63 -16.53 -1.41
C ARG A 40 26.71 -15.35 -0.45
N MET A 41 26.29 -14.15 -0.88
CA MET A 41 26.18 -12.99 0.00
C MET A 41 25.07 -13.20 1.06
N LEU A 42 23.92 -13.74 0.65
CA LEU A 42 22.83 -14.10 1.56
C LEU A 42 23.34 -15.00 2.70
N MET A 43 24.15 -16.02 2.40
CA MET A 43 24.69 -16.92 3.43
C MET A 43 25.56 -16.21 4.48
N ARG A 44 26.13 -15.04 4.16
CA ARG A 44 26.87 -14.22 5.15
C ARG A 44 25.90 -13.45 6.04
N GLU A 45 24.83 -12.91 5.45
CA GLU A 45 23.80 -12.17 6.19
C GLU A 45 23.00 -13.08 7.13
N LEU A 46 22.67 -14.31 6.71
CA LEU A 46 21.96 -15.29 7.55
C LEU A 46 22.73 -15.62 8.84
N LYS A 47 24.06 -15.55 8.83
CA LYS A 47 24.89 -15.81 10.03
C LYS A 47 24.75 -14.73 11.10
N LYS A 48 24.26 -13.53 10.74
CA LYS A 48 24.11 -12.41 11.68
C LYS A 48 22.97 -12.62 12.68
N SER A 49 21.97 -13.44 12.36
CA SER A 49 20.84 -13.70 13.24
C SER A 49 20.14 -15.03 12.94
N PRO A 50 19.84 -15.86 13.95
CA PRO A 50 19.08 -17.11 13.77
C PRO A 50 17.59 -16.88 13.45
N ARG A 51 17.15 -15.63 13.33
CA ARG A 51 15.78 -15.24 12.96
C ARG A 51 15.60 -15.08 11.45
N LEU A 52 16.68 -15.16 10.70
CA LEU A 52 16.69 -15.00 9.24
C LEU A 52 16.76 -16.37 8.59
N PHE A 53 15.86 -16.61 7.65
CA PHE A 53 15.80 -17.79 6.81
C PHE A 53 16.05 -17.36 5.36
N GLY A 54 16.74 -18.18 4.57
CA GLY A 54 17.10 -17.82 3.21
C GLY A 54 16.13 -18.35 2.16
N ALA A 55 15.84 -17.52 1.16
CA ALA A 55 15.32 -17.93 -0.14
C ALA A 55 16.39 -17.66 -1.21
N TRP A 56 16.83 -18.71 -1.91
CA TRP A 56 17.82 -18.55 -2.98
C TRP A 56 17.17 -18.07 -4.26
N ALA A 57 17.79 -17.08 -4.92
CA ALA A 57 17.42 -16.74 -6.28
C ALA A 57 17.93 -17.83 -7.23
N ILE A 58 17.06 -18.33 -8.11
CA ILE A 58 17.38 -19.37 -9.09
C ILE A 58 16.86 -18.98 -10.48
N MET A 59 17.38 -19.64 -11.51
CA MET A 59 17.02 -19.47 -12.91
C MET A 59 17.21 -20.81 -13.65
N PRO A 60 16.90 -20.94 -14.94
CA PRO A 60 17.26 -22.16 -15.69
C PRO A 60 18.78 -22.35 -15.84
N SER A 61 19.25 -23.60 -15.85
CA SER A 61 20.69 -23.97 -15.92
C SER A 61 21.30 -23.95 -17.33
N HIS A 62 20.50 -23.70 -18.38
CA HIS A 62 20.88 -23.87 -19.79
C HIS A 62 22.19 -23.17 -20.20
N THR A 63 22.49 -22.03 -19.57
CA THR A 63 23.65 -21.17 -19.82
C THR A 63 24.80 -21.40 -18.84
N ARG A 64 24.66 -22.35 -17.90
CA ARG A 64 25.68 -22.80 -16.92
C ARG A 64 26.13 -21.74 -15.91
N GLU A 65 25.33 -20.69 -15.73
CA GLU A 65 25.54 -19.69 -14.67
C GLU A 65 25.19 -20.25 -13.29
N ILE A 66 24.34 -21.28 -13.26
CA ILE A 66 23.96 -22.02 -12.07
C ILE A 66 24.09 -23.54 -12.31
N PRO A 67 24.19 -24.36 -11.24
CA PRO A 67 24.21 -25.82 -11.35
C PRO A 67 22.93 -26.39 -11.99
N GLU A 68 23.01 -27.63 -12.46
CA GLU A 68 21.82 -28.38 -12.91
C GLU A 68 20.81 -28.58 -11.77
N PRO A 69 19.50 -28.70 -12.07
CA PRO A 69 18.44 -28.67 -11.06
C PRO A 69 18.68 -29.56 -9.83
N HIS A 70 19.01 -30.84 -10.05
CA HIS A 70 19.27 -31.80 -8.98
C HIS A 70 20.40 -31.35 -8.04
N ASP A 71 21.52 -30.89 -8.61
CA ASP A 71 22.69 -30.47 -7.85
C ASP A 71 22.45 -29.14 -7.14
N LEU A 72 21.71 -28.23 -7.79
CA LEU A 72 21.27 -26.96 -7.20
C LEU A 72 20.42 -27.20 -5.95
N VAL A 73 19.42 -28.08 -6.03
CA VAL A 73 18.53 -28.36 -4.88
C VAL A 73 19.28 -29.08 -3.75
N ASN A 74 20.23 -29.96 -4.07
CA ASN A 74 21.11 -30.55 -3.06
C ASN A 74 21.96 -29.46 -2.37
N GLU A 75 22.56 -28.55 -3.13
CA GLU A 75 23.34 -27.44 -2.57
C GLU A 75 22.49 -26.52 -1.69
N MET A 76 21.25 -26.23 -2.11
CA MET A 76 20.28 -25.50 -1.28
C MET A 76 20.04 -26.23 0.04
N PHE A 77 19.82 -27.54 0.01
CA PHE A 77 19.53 -28.31 1.20
C PHE A 77 20.69 -28.39 2.18
N ASP A 78 21.91 -28.57 1.67
CA ASP A 78 23.16 -28.57 2.44
C ASP A 78 23.39 -27.22 3.14
N ASN A 79 22.88 -26.13 2.56
CA ASN A 79 22.93 -24.78 3.14
C ASN A 79 21.70 -24.42 3.99
N GLY A 80 20.80 -25.37 4.26
CA GLY A 80 19.59 -25.13 5.06
C GLY A 80 18.52 -24.28 4.36
N ILE A 81 18.58 -24.15 3.03
CA ILE A 81 17.64 -23.39 2.22
C ILE A 81 16.49 -24.32 1.80
N ARG A 82 15.26 -23.85 1.92
CA ARG A 82 14.03 -24.60 1.57
C ARG A 82 13.07 -23.80 0.69
N ALA A 83 13.46 -22.59 0.30
CA ALA A 83 12.70 -21.72 -0.59
C ALA A 83 13.58 -21.24 -1.74
N ALA A 84 12.99 -21.24 -2.92
CA ALA A 84 13.54 -20.71 -4.15
C ALA A 84 12.74 -19.48 -4.58
N LYS A 85 13.41 -18.50 -5.18
CA LYS A 85 12.78 -17.32 -5.77
C LYS A 85 13.26 -17.14 -7.20
N MET A 86 12.35 -16.88 -8.12
CA MET A 86 12.68 -16.66 -9.54
C MET A 86 12.39 -15.22 -9.95
N TYR A 87 13.25 -14.66 -10.81
CA TYR A 87 13.09 -13.32 -11.39
C TYR A 87 13.18 -13.34 -12.93
N PRO A 88 12.24 -13.99 -13.64
CA PRO A 88 12.36 -14.22 -15.09
C PRO A 88 12.59 -12.96 -15.91
N ARG A 89 11.90 -11.85 -15.60
CA ARG A 89 12.08 -10.60 -16.36
C ARG A 89 13.37 -9.87 -16.00
N ALA A 90 13.74 -9.81 -14.73
CA ALA A 90 15.00 -9.17 -14.32
C ALA A 90 16.20 -9.91 -14.91
N HIS A 91 16.15 -11.24 -14.93
CA HIS A 91 17.18 -12.13 -15.49
C HIS A 91 16.99 -12.44 -16.98
N ARG A 92 15.99 -11.82 -17.63
CA ARG A 92 15.76 -11.85 -19.09
C ARG A 92 15.53 -13.24 -19.71
N TYR A 93 14.74 -14.09 -19.08
CA TYR A 93 14.26 -15.35 -19.66
C TYR A 93 12.73 -15.51 -19.59
N PRO A 94 12.09 -16.28 -20.48
CA PRO A 94 10.65 -16.56 -20.42
C PRO A 94 10.27 -17.46 -19.23
N PHE A 95 9.15 -17.15 -18.56
CA PHE A 95 8.59 -18.00 -17.51
C PHE A 95 7.59 -19.01 -18.11
N ASN A 96 8.08 -20.13 -18.62
CA ASN A 96 7.26 -21.21 -19.18
C ASN A 96 7.95 -22.58 -19.02
N LEU A 97 7.26 -23.66 -19.40
CA LEU A 97 7.76 -25.03 -19.24
C LEU A 97 8.96 -25.35 -20.14
N ASP A 98 9.05 -24.77 -21.33
CA ASP A 98 10.18 -25.01 -22.24
C ASP A 98 11.51 -24.49 -21.65
N TYR A 99 11.44 -23.44 -20.83
CA TYR A 99 12.62 -22.83 -20.21
C TYR A 99 12.83 -23.27 -18.76
N CYS A 100 11.75 -23.55 -18.03
CA CYS A 100 11.81 -23.77 -16.58
C CYS A 100 11.40 -25.19 -16.16
N GLY A 101 10.95 -26.05 -17.08
CA GLY A 101 10.33 -27.36 -16.79
C GLY A 101 11.16 -28.23 -15.85
N ASP A 102 12.36 -28.63 -16.27
CA ASP A 102 13.26 -29.49 -15.51
C ASP A 102 13.53 -28.95 -14.08
N LEU A 103 13.69 -27.63 -13.97
CA LEU A 103 13.90 -26.98 -12.68
C LEU A 103 12.64 -27.03 -11.81
N LEU A 104 11.48 -26.70 -12.36
CA LEU A 104 10.21 -26.66 -11.63
C LEU A 104 9.77 -28.07 -11.19
N GLU A 105 10.04 -29.09 -12.01
CA GLU A 105 9.81 -30.49 -11.68
C GLU A 105 10.69 -30.92 -10.50
N GLU A 106 11.99 -30.60 -10.50
CA GLU A 106 12.86 -30.90 -9.35
C GLU A 106 12.39 -30.16 -8.08
N LEU A 107 12.00 -28.88 -8.16
CA LEU A 107 11.47 -28.16 -7.00
C LEU A 107 10.20 -28.84 -6.45
N GLN A 108 9.32 -29.31 -7.35
CA GLN A 108 8.11 -30.04 -6.99
C GLN A 108 8.43 -31.34 -6.27
N GLU A 109 9.25 -32.20 -6.87
CA GLU A 109 9.59 -33.53 -6.34
C GLU A 109 10.28 -33.44 -4.98
N ARG A 110 11.12 -32.43 -4.79
CA ARG A 110 11.86 -32.20 -3.55
C ARG A 110 11.08 -31.38 -2.52
N GLY A 111 9.90 -30.87 -2.90
CA GLY A 111 9.03 -30.04 -2.06
C GLY A 111 9.73 -28.76 -1.60
N VAL A 112 10.40 -28.08 -2.53
CA VAL A 112 10.97 -26.73 -2.36
C VAL A 112 9.89 -25.70 -2.64
N LEU A 113 9.73 -24.74 -1.75
CA LEU A 113 8.78 -23.64 -1.92
C LEU A 113 9.26 -22.70 -3.04
N LEU A 114 8.43 -22.46 -4.06
CA LEU A 114 8.72 -21.45 -5.09
C LEU A 114 8.07 -20.11 -4.74
N ILE A 115 8.82 -19.03 -4.92
CA ILE A 115 8.34 -17.66 -4.77
C ILE A 115 8.49 -16.94 -6.11
N VAL A 116 7.42 -16.30 -6.55
CA VAL A 116 7.41 -15.44 -7.74
C VAL A 116 6.72 -14.12 -7.44
N GLU A 117 7.15 -13.06 -8.12
CA GLU A 117 6.53 -11.74 -8.04
C GLU A 117 5.67 -11.50 -9.28
N GLY A 118 4.43 -11.05 -9.13
CA GLY A 118 3.56 -10.80 -10.29
C GLY A 118 2.13 -10.47 -9.92
N GLY A 119 1.26 -10.40 -10.93
CA GLY A 119 -0.17 -10.15 -10.72
C GLY A 119 -0.80 -9.08 -11.60
N HIS A 120 -0.05 -8.48 -12.51
CA HIS A 120 -0.57 -7.41 -13.37
C HIS A 120 -1.15 -7.99 -14.66
N MET A 121 -2.42 -7.68 -14.95
CA MET A 121 -3.14 -8.21 -16.11
C MET A 121 -3.08 -7.31 -17.35
N TYR A 122 -3.06 -5.99 -17.18
CA TYR A 122 -3.60 -5.08 -18.21
C TYR A 122 -2.63 -4.12 -18.85
N ASN A 123 -1.32 -4.26 -18.60
CA ASN A 123 -0.35 -3.56 -19.41
C ASN A 123 0.96 -4.36 -19.40
N PRO A 124 1.68 -4.48 -20.54
CA PRO A 124 3.11 -4.64 -20.48
C PRO A 124 3.68 -3.31 -19.95
N ASP A 125 3.45 -2.99 -18.68
CA ASP A 125 4.32 -2.06 -17.97
C ASP A 125 5.61 -2.85 -17.72
N ILE A 126 6.41 -2.91 -18.79
CA ILE A 126 7.81 -3.31 -18.83
C ILE A 126 8.66 -2.51 -17.82
N PHE A 127 8.08 -1.47 -17.21
CA PHE A 127 8.70 -0.59 -16.24
C PHE A 127 8.26 -0.83 -14.79
N GLU A 128 7.32 -1.74 -14.50
CA GLU A 128 7.01 -2.13 -13.11
C GLU A 128 7.97 -3.24 -12.66
N PRO A 129 8.98 -2.95 -11.80
CA PRO A 129 10.04 -3.89 -11.49
C PRO A 129 9.52 -5.16 -10.79
N SER A 130 8.36 -5.09 -10.13
CA SER A 130 7.80 -6.23 -9.41
C SER A 130 6.97 -7.18 -10.28
N ASN A 131 6.78 -6.90 -11.58
CA ASN A 131 5.96 -7.74 -12.46
C ASN A 131 6.74 -8.89 -13.11
N GLN A 132 7.33 -9.80 -12.32
CA GLN A 132 8.24 -10.84 -12.84
C GLN A 132 7.53 -11.94 -13.65
N VAL A 133 6.28 -12.28 -13.32
CA VAL A 133 5.49 -13.29 -14.04
C VAL A 133 4.08 -12.78 -14.37
N LEU A 134 3.55 -13.16 -15.54
CA LEU A 134 2.14 -12.94 -15.88
C LEU A 134 1.26 -13.97 -15.17
N LEU A 135 0.03 -13.59 -14.83
CA LEU A 135 -0.94 -14.52 -14.24
C LEU A 135 -1.29 -15.68 -15.17
N SER A 136 -1.24 -15.50 -16.48
CA SER A 136 -1.45 -16.56 -17.47
C SER A 136 -0.26 -17.51 -17.60
N GLU A 137 0.96 -17.03 -17.41
CA GLU A 137 2.16 -17.88 -17.34
C GLU A 137 2.10 -18.73 -16.07
N LEU A 138 1.78 -18.10 -14.94
CA LEU A 138 1.62 -18.77 -13.66
C LEU A 138 0.51 -19.83 -13.69
N ASP A 139 -0.65 -19.56 -14.33
CA ASP A 139 -1.72 -20.55 -14.50
C ASP A 139 -1.23 -21.84 -15.20
N ARG A 140 -0.40 -21.70 -16.22
CA ARG A 140 0.16 -22.85 -16.96
C ARG A 140 1.13 -23.64 -16.10
N ILE A 141 2.02 -22.96 -15.38
CA ILE A 141 2.98 -23.61 -14.47
C ILE A 141 2.24 -24.36 -13.35
N LEU A 142 1.29 -23.72 -12.68
CA LEU A 142 0.51 -24.36 -11.61
C LEU A 142 -0.28 -25.57 -12.11
N SER A 143 -0.78 -25.54 -13.35
CA SER A 143 -1.49 -26.67 -13.96
C SER A 143 -0.55 -27.85 -14.26
N ALA A 144 0.71 -27.58 -14.62
CA ALA A 144 1.70 -28.61 -14.95
C ALA A 144 2.42 -29.15 -13.71
N CYS A 145 2.59 -28.33 -12.68
CA CYS A 145 3.22 -28.67 -11.42
C CYS A 145 2.23 -28.52 -10.24
N PRO A 146 1.22 -29.40 -10.12
CA PRO A 146 0.16 -29.27 -9.12
C PRO A 146 0.62 -29.49 -7.66
N GLU A 147 1.76 -30.13 -7.44
CA GLU A 147 2.33 -30.37 -6.10
C GLU A 147 3.36 -29.30 -5.70
N LEU A 148 3.78 -28.46 -6.64
CA LEU A 148 4.69 -27.35 -6.37
C LEU A 148 3.96 -26.25 -5.62
N ASN A 149 4.30 -26.03 -4.35
CA ASN A 149 3.76 -24.91 -3.60
C ASN A 149 4.39 -23.60 -4.11
N VAL A 150 3.55 -22.65 -4.50
CA VAL A 150 3.98 -21.35 -5.03
C VAL A 150 3.40 -20.22 -4.20
N ILE A 151 4.25 -19.30 -3.71
CA ILE A 151 3.80 -18.01 -3.18
C ILE A 151 3.88 -16.96 -4.27
N LEU A 152 2.74 -16.31 -4.53
CA LEU A 152 2.67 -15.10 -5.33
C LEU A 152 2.85 -13.87 -4.44
N GLN A 153 3.94 -13.14 -4.66
CA GLN A 153 4.24 -11.84 -4.07
C GLN A 153 3.89 -10.70 -5.03
N ALA A 154 3.85 -9.48 -4.51
CA ALA A 154 3.68 -8.25 -5.29
C ALA A 154 2.38 -8.15 -6.12
N SER A 155 1.39 -9.02 -5.89
CA SER A 155 0.06 -8.85 -6.46
C SER A 155 -0.59 -7.56 -5.96
N ARG A 156 -1.32 -6.85 -6.82
CA ARG A 156 -2.07 -5.66 -6.44
C ARG A 156 -3.55 -5.93 -6.34
N TRP A 157 -4.25 -5.08 -5.61
CA TRP A 157 -5.69 -5.17 -5.36
C TRP A 157 -6.53 -5.19 -6.65
N GLU A 158 -6.07 -4.60 -7.76
CA GLU A 158 -6.72 -4.67 -9.07
C GLU A 158 -6.84 -6.12 -9.59
N ALA A 159 -5.92 -6.99 -9.20
CA ALA A 159 -5.87 -8.38 -9.64
C ALA A 159 -6.88 -9.29 -8.93
N THR A 160 -7.63 -8.78 -7.94
CA THR A 160 -8.49 -9.59 -7.04
C THR A 160 -9.39 -10.57 -7.80
N ARG A 161 -10.08 -10.11 -8.86
CA ARG A 161 -11.01 -10.95 -9.64
C ARG A 161 -10.30 -12.09 -10.36
N TYR A 162 -9.09 -11.84 -10.84
CA TYR A 162 -8.29 -12.85 -11.54
C TYR A 162 -7.66 -13.83 -10.56
N LEU A 163 -7.14 -13.31 -9.45
CA LEU A 163 -6.64 -14.15 -8.36
C LEU A 163 -7.74 -15.03 -7.79
N HIS A 164 -8.98 -14.52 -7.67
CA HIS A 164 -10.09 -15.34 -7.21
C HIS A 164 -10.26 -16.59 -8.08
N TRP A 165 -10.23 -16.43 -9.40
CA TRP A 165 -10.30 -17.57 -10.34
C TRP A 165 -9.07 -18.46 -10.25
N LEU A 166 -7.87 -17.88 -10.28
CA LEU A 166 -6.61 -18.62 -10.29
C LEU A 166 -6.42 -19.45 -9.01
N MET A 167 -6.71 -18.85 -7.85
CA MET A 167 -6.64 -19.51 -6.55
C MET A 167 -7.74 -20.55 -6.38
N SER A 168 -8.94 -20.34 -6.93
CA SER A 168 -9.99 -21.38 -6.97
C SER A 168 -9.55 -22.62 -7.75
N LYS A 169 -8.79 -22.42 -8.84
CA LYS A 169 -8.30 -23.51 -9.69
C LYS A 169 -7.10 -24.24 -9.07
N HIS A 170 -6.19 -23.52 -8.42
CA HIS A 170 -4.90 -24.04 -7.98
C HIS A 170 -4.76 -24.04 -6.45
N PRO A 171 -4.91 -25.19 -5.77
CA PRO A 171 -4.81 -25.28 -4.31
C PRO A 171 -3.38 -25.06 -3.79
N ASN A 172 -2.38 -25.30 -4.63
CA ASN A 172 -0.95 -25.08 -4.37
C ASN A 172 -0.49 -23.62 -4.54
N LEU A 173 -1.39 -22.71 -4.93
CA LEU A 173 -1.10 -21.28 -5.00
C LEU A 173 -1.42 -20.60 -3.66
N HIS A 174 -0.43 -19.90 -3.12
CA HIS A 174 -0.50 -19.11 -1.91
C HIS A 174 -0.35 -17.62 -2.23
N LEU A 175 -1.02 -16.75 -1.45
CA LEU A 175 -1.00 -15.31 -1.67
C LEU A 175 -0.38 -14.58 -0.48
N GLU A 176 0.56 -13.69 -0.78
CA GLU A 176 1.19 -12.78 0.18
C GLU A 176 0.61 -11.36 0.02
N LEU A 177 0.30 -10.68 1.15
CA LEU A 177 -0.56 -9.48 1.15
C LEU A 177 0.16 -8.12 1.31
N SER A 178 1.49 -8.05 1.37
CA SER A 178 2.27 -6.80 1.53
C SER A 178 1.96 -5.77 0.44
N ASN A 179 1.66 -6.24 -0.78
CA ASN A 179 1.24 -5.38 -1.90
C ASN A 179 -0.25 -5.47 -2.20
N HIS A 180 -0.89 -6.60 -1.89
CA HIS A 180 -2.30 -6.84 -2.15
C HIS A 180 -3.18 -6.26 -1.03
N GLN A 181 -3.06 -4.94 -0.84
CA GLN A 181 -3.71 -4.18 0.22
C GLN A 181 -5.17 -3.82 -0.13
N GLY A 182 -5.92 -4.69 -0.81
CA GLY A 182 -7.32 -4.42 -1.18
C GLY A 182 -8.20 -4.30 0.07
N ASN A 183 -9.31 -3.56 -0.02
CA ASN A 183 -10.18 -3.38 1.14
C ASN A 183 -10.71 -4.73 1.66
N ARG A 184 -10.45 -4.98 2.95
CA ARG A 184 -10.72 -6.25 3.64
C ARG A 184 -10.08 -7.47 2.97
N ALA A 185 -8.97 -7.30 2.24
CA ALA A 185 -8.38 -8.39 1.46
C ALA A 185 -8.05 -9.60 2.35
N MET A 186 -7.51 -9.41 3.55
CA MET A 186 -7.18 -10.53 4.42
C MET A 186 -8.43 -11.35 4.77
N GLU A 187 -9.50 -10.69 5.20
CA GLU A 187 -10.77 -11.34 5.54
C GLU A 187 -11.41 -12.00 4.32
N VAL A 188 -11.43 -11.31 3.19
CA VAL A 188 -12.02 -11.78 1.93
C VAL A 188 -11.31 -13.03 1.42
N PHE A 189 -9.98 -13.00 1.33
CA PHE A 189 -9.21 -14.14 0.81
C PHE A 189 -9.20 -15.32 1.78
N VAL A 190 -9.19 -15.09 3.10
CA VAL A 190 -9.36 -16.17 4.09
C VAL A 190 -10.73 -16.81 3.97
N ASN A 191 -11.79 -16.01 3.79
CA ASN A 191 -13.14 -16.54 3.58
C ASN A 191 -13.26 -17.36 2.29
N TRP A 192 -12.62 -16.95 1.20
CA TRP A 192 -12.68 -17.67 -0.08
C TRP A 192 -11.82 -18.94 -0.13
N PHE A 193 -10.62 -18.92 0.45
CA PHE A 193 -9.60 -19.96 0.23
C PHE A 193 -9.09 -20.65 1.50
N GLY A 194 -9.54 -20.19 2.67
CA GLY A 194 -9.05 -20.66 3.96
C GLY A 194 -7.73 -20.00 4.37
N ALA A 195 -7.49 -20.01 5.69
CA ALA A 195 -6.34 -19.36 6.30
C ALA A 195 -4.99 -19.93 5.82
N ASP A 196 -4.92 -21.22 5.49
CA ASP A 196 -3.67 -21.92 5.20
C ASP A 196 -2.98 -21.45 3.90
N ARG A 197 -3.68 -20.65 3.10
CA ARG A 197 -3.23 -20.13 1.79
C ARG A 197 -2.82 -18.66 1.79
N ILE A 198 -3.03 -17.96 2.89
CA ILE A 198 -2.78 -16.52 2.99
C ILE A 198 -1.58 -16.28 3.88
N LEU A 199 -0.65 -15.45 3.42
CA LEU A 199 0.61 -15.19 4.11
C LEU A 199 0.79 -13.71 4.43
N PHE A 200 1.32 -13.49 5.63
CA PHE A 200 1.99 -12.26 5.99
C PHE A 200 3.33 -12.15 5.25
N GLY A 201 3.59 -10.96 4.71
CA GLY A 201 4.89 -10.52 4.26
C GLY A 201 4.98 -9.01 4.35
N THR A 202 6.20 -8.48 4.26
CA THR A 202 6.47 -7.07 4.54
C THR A 202 6.93 -6.29 3.32
N GLY A 203 7.67 -6.92 2.41
CA GLY A 203 8.43 -6.20 1.38
C GLY A 203 9.57 -5.35 1.97
N ALA A 204 10.04 -5.68 3.18
CA ALA A 204 11.15 -4.98 3.82
C ALA A 204 12.45 -5.14 3.00
N LEU A 205 13.29 -4.12 2.87
CA LEU A 205 13.24 -2.78 3.49
C LEU A 205 12.72 -1.68 2.55
N ASP A 206 12.11 -2.02 1.41
CA ASP A 206 11.48 -1.03 0.54
C ASP A 206 10.17 -0.51 1.14
N LYS A 207 9.45 -1.37 1.86
CA LYS A 207 8.13 -1.12 2.43
C LYS A 207 8.14 -1.18 3.95
N SER A 208 7.24 -0.42 4.58
CA SER A 208 7.05 -0.39 6.01
C SER A 208 6.60 -1.75 6.58
N PRO A 209 7.41 -2.40 7.43
CA PRO A 209 6.99 -3.62 8.11
C PRO A 209 5.82 -3.37 9.07
N GLY A 210 5.74 -2.17 9.66
CA GLY A 210 4.65 -1.75 10.52
C GLY A 210 3.30 -1.67 9.81
N ALA A 211 3.28 -1.24 8.54
CA ALA A 211 2.08 -1.25 7.71
C ALA A 211 1.54 -2.69 7.52
N ALA A 212 2.43 -3.62 7.16
CA ALA A 212 2.07 -5.03 7.00
C ALA A 212 1.64 -5.66 8.34
N LYS A 213 2.34 -5.35 9.43
CA LYS A 213 2.05 -5.89 10.76
C LYS A 213 0.66 -5.46 11.25
N ALA A 214 0.34 -4.18 11.10
CA ALA A 214 -0.98 -3.66 11.43
C ALA A 214 -2.08 -4.37 10.63
N PHE A 215 -1.83 -4.71 9.36
CA PHE A 215 -2.82 -5.39 8.52
C PHE A 215 -3.27 -6.74 9.10
N VAL A 216 -2.36 -7.47 9.74
CA VAL A 216 -2.68 -8.70 10.49
C VAL A 216 -3.36 -8.39 11.82
N ASP A 217 -2.80 -7.45 12.59
CA ASP A 217 -3.25 -7.17 13.96
C ASP A 217 -4.71 -6.70 14.01
N TYR A 218 -5.07 -5.81 13.09
CA TYR A 218 -6.42 -5.23 12.99
C TYR A 218 -7.37 -6.03 12.11
N ALA A 219 -6.93 -7.13 11.47
CA ALA A 219 -7.83 -7.99 10.70
C ALA A 219 -8.96 -8.51 11.60
N VAL A 220 -10.19 -8.56 11.08
CA VAL A 220 -11.35 -9.09 11.82
C VAL A 220 -11.41 -10.61 11.61
N LEU A 221 -10.43 -11.30 12.21
CA LEU A 221 -10.23 -12.75 12.14
C LEU A 221 -9.91 -13.28 13.54
N ASP A 222 -10.20 -14.55 13.77
CA ASP A 222 -9.87 -15.25 15.01
C ASP A 222 -8.35 -15.34 15.23
N ASP A 223 -7.91 -15.42 16.48
CA ASP A 223 -6.49 -15.36 16.85
C ASP A 223 -5.68 -16.55 16.29
N ASP A 224 -6.29 -17.73 16.16
CA ASP A 224 -5.65 -18.91 15.55
C ASP A 224 -5.45 -18.72 14.04
N VAL A 225 -6.43 -18.12 13.36
CA VAL A 225 -6.33 -17.74 11.95
C VAL A 225 -5.24 -16.69 11.76
N LYS A 226 -5.20 -15.65 12.59
CA LYS A 226 -4.13 -14.64 12.58
C LYS A 226 -2.76 -15.28 12.79
N ALA A 227 -2.62 -16.21 13.73
CA ALA A 227 -1.36 -16.91 13.99
C ALA A 227 -0.88 -17.73 12.79
N LYS A 228 -1.80 -18.39 12.07
CA LYS A 228 -1.48 -19.07 10.80
C LYS A 228 -0.94 -18.09 9.76
N VAL A 229 -1.66 -17.00 9.49
CA VAL A 229 -1.27 -15.99 8.49
C VAL A 229 0.04 -15.31 8.87
N ALA A 230 0.24 -14.95 10.15
CA ALA A 230 1.39 -14.21 10.64
C ALA A 230 2.73 -14.94 10.50
N GLY A 231 2.72 -16.28 10.46
CA GLY A 231 3.96 -17.05 10.31
C GLY A 231 3.79 -18.56 10.28
N GLY A 232 2.69 -19.11 10.82
CA GLY A 232 2.44 -20.55 10.82
C GLY A 232 2.43 -21.16 9.41
N ASN A 233 1.84 -20.47 8.44
CA ASN A 233 1.80 -20.92 7.05
C ASN A 233 3.18 -20.96 6.41
N LEU A 234 3.99 -19.90 6.61
CA LEU A 234 5.34 -19.87 6.08
C LEU A 234 6.20 -20.97 6.71
N ALA A 235 6.15 -21.13 8.03
CA ALA A 235 6.86 -22.17 8.76
C ALA A 235 6.51 -23.58 8.25
N ARG A 236 5.21 -23.85 8.03
CA ARG A 236 4.73 -25.09 7.42
C ARG A 236 5.32 -25.30 6.01
N LEU A 237 5.27 -24.28 5.16
CA LEU A 237 5.71 -24.37 3.77
C LEU A 237 7.22 -24.59 3.63
N ILE A 238 8.04 -24.01 4.51
CA ILE A 238 9.50 -24.21 4.51
C ILE A 238 9.96 -25.34 5.46
N LYS A 239 9.02 -26.08 6.07
CA LYS A 239 9.28 -27.20 6.99
C LYS A 239 10.16 -26.79 8.18
N LEU A 240 9.87 -25.62 8.75
CA LEU A 240 10.58 -25.11 9.91
C LEU A 240 10.17 -25.90 11.17
N GLU A 241 11.14 -26.51 11.84
CA GLU A 241 10.90 -27.34 13.04
C GLU A 241 10.48 -26.52 14.26
N GLU A 242 11.12 -25.37 14.46
CA GLU A 242 10.85 -24.47 15.60
C GLU A 242 10.69 -23.02 15.14
N LEU A 243 9.63 -22.37 15.63
CA LEU A 243 9.44 -20.95 15.41
C LEU A 243 10.49 -20.12 16.18
N PRO A 244 10.97 -18.99 15.64
CA PRO A 244 11.87 -18.11 16.35
C PRO A 244 11.27 -17.63 17.67
N ARG A 245 12.07 -17.65 18.74
CA ARG A 245 11.63 -17.20 20.07
C ARG A 245 11.10 -15.76 20.00
N PRO A 246 9.98 -15.41 20.63
CA PRO A 246 9.49 -14.04 20.64
C PRO A 246 10.54 -13.05 21.16
N TYR A 247 10.52 -11.81 20.66
CA TYR A 247 11.29 -10.73 21.26
C TYR A 247 10.77 -10.45 22.66
N ARG A 248 11.65 -9.99 23.55
CA ARG A 248 11.23 -9.58 24.89
C ARG A 248 10.29 -8.38 24.77
N ALA A 249 9.09 -8.50 25.33
CA ALA A 249 8.13 -7.41 25.33
C ALA A 249 8.75 -6.16 25.98
N LYS A 250 8.87 -5.09 25.19
CA LYS A 250 9.23 -3.74 25.64
C LYS A 250 7.93 -2.93 25.70
N LYS A 251 7.66 -2.27 26.83
CA LYS A 251 6.53 -1.35 26.92
C LYS A 251 6.80 -0.17 25.97
N PRO A 252 5.94 0.09 24.97
CA PRO A 252 6.16 1.21 24.07
C PRO A 252 6.14 2.53 24.85
N ALA A 253 7.09 3.42 24.58
CA ALA A 253 7.08 4.77 25.14
C ALA A 253 5.94 5.62 24.56
N ASP A 254 5.50 5.28 23.34
CA ASP A 254 4.42 5.90 22.60
C ASP A 254 3.10 5.10 22.78
N PRO A 255 2.05 5.69 23.39
CA PRO A 255 0.75 5.05 23.54
C PRO A 255 0.08 4.67 22.20
N ILE A 256 0.34 5.41 21.12
CA ILE A 256 -0.20 5.09 19.78
C ILE A 256 0.35 3.75 19.31
N LEU A 257 1.68 3.59 19.35
CA LEU A 257 2.33 2.34 19.01
C LEU A 257 1.88 1.18 19.92
N GLY A 258 1.67 1.44 21.20
CA GLY A 258 1.12 0.47 22.15
C GLY A 258 -0.23 -0.09 21.71
N LEU A 259 -1.19 0.79 21.42
CA LEU A 259 -2.51 0.37 20.95
C LEU A 259 -2.45 -0.30 19.57
N ALA A 260 -1.59 0.21 18.67
CA ALA A 260 -1.39 -0.36 17.35
C ALA A 260 -0.87 -1.80 17.37
N LYS A 261 0.10 -2.10 18.25
CA LYS A 261 0.61 -3.47 18.46
C LYS A 261 -0.39 -4.43 19.07
N GLU A 262 -1.40 -3.89 19.76
CA GLU A 262 -2.50 -4.66 20.35
C GLU A 262 -3.72 -4.78 19.42
N GLY A 263 -3.67 -4.20 18.21
CA GLY A 263 -4.81 -4.18 17.29
C GLY A 263 -6.02 -3.40 17.84
N LYS A 264 -5.78 -2.41 18.70
CA LYS A 264 -6.84 -1.64 19.39
C LYS A 264 -7.04 -0.26 18.77
N PRO A 265 -8.25 0.29 18.78
CA PRO A 265 -8.50 1.63 18.29
C PRO A 265 -7.80 2.69 19.16
N LEU A 266 -7.36 3.77 18.54
CA LEU A 266 -6.91 4.96 19.26
C LEU A 266 -8.10 5.61 19.99
N LYS A 267 -7.89 6.06 21.23
CA LYS A 267 -8.96 6.63 22.09
C LYS A 267 -8.73 8.11 22.44
N ASP A 268 -7.49 8.50 22.69
CA ASP A 268 -7.11 9.84 23.16
C ASP A 268 -6.32 10.63 22.10
N VAL A 269 -6.41 10.21 20.84
CA VAL A 269 -5.75 10.82 19.69
C VAL A 269 -6.81 11.06 18.64
N LEU A 270 -6.95 12.32 18.22
CA LEU A 270 -7.83 12.66 17.11
C LEU A 270 -7.23 12.12 15.82
N VAL A 271 -8.01 11.34 15.08
CA VAL A 271 -7.62 10.79 13.78
C VAL A 271 -8.58 11.28 12.70
N ILE A 272 -8.05 12.00 11.72
CA ILE A 272 -8.81 12.47 10.56
C ILE A 272 -8.10 11.97 9.32
N ASP A 273 -8.78 11.11 8.56
CA ASP A 273 -8.32 10.68 7.25
C ASP A 273 -8.53 11.83 6.25
N ALA A 274 -7.45 12.46 5.78
CA ALA A 274 -7.52 13.58 4.85
C ALA A 274 -7.80 13.16 3.41
N HIS A 275 -7.72 11.87 3.08
CA HIS A 275 -7.81 11.37 1.72
C HIS A 275 -8.53 10.02 1.68
N ALA A 276 -9.81 10.06 1.32
CA ALA A 276 -10.58 8.88 1.01
C ALA A 276 -11.50 9.10 -0.20
N HIS A 277 -11.98 7.99 -0.74
CA HIS A 277 -13.01 7.90 -1.74
C HIS A 277 -14.25 7.20 -1.18
N ILE A 278 -15.34 7.19 -1.92
CA ILE A 278 -16.57 6.48 -1.55
C ILE A 278 -17.28 5.90 -2.78
N GLY A 279 -17.81 4.69 -2.64
CA GLY A 279 -18.70 4.03 -3.60
C GLY A 279 -20.17 4.38 -3.35
N HIS A 280 -21.05 3.97 -4.26
CA HIS A 280 -22.50 4.07 -4.01
C HIS A 280 -22.94 3.02 -2.98
N ASP A 281 -24.15 3.16 -2.44
CA ASP A 281 -24.69 2.22 -1.45
C ASP A 281 -24.69 0.78 -1.97
N SER A 282 -24.27 -0.16 -1.12
CA SER A 282 -24.15 -1.58 -1.46
C SER A 282 -23.19 -1.90 -2.62
N ALA A 283 -22.26 -1.00 -2.94
CA ALA A 283 -21.25 -1.25 -3.95
C ALA A 283 -20.22 -2.29 -3.48
N GLU A 284 -20.13 -3.41 -4.22
CA GLU A 284 -19.10 -4.45 -4.06
C GLU A 284 -17.88 -4.24 -4.97
N GLY A 285 -17.87 -3.14 -5.70
CA GLY A 285 -16.85 -2.81 -6.66
C GLY A 285 -17.25 -1.68 -7.58
N ILE A 286 -16.29 -1.28 -8.39
CA ILE A 286 -16.52 -0.42 -9.56
C ILE A 286 -16.03 -1.19 -10.80
N GLY A 287 -16.45 -0.78 -12.00
CA GLY A 287 -16.31 -1.60 -13.22
C GLY A 287 -14.97 -2.34 -13.37
N PHE A 288 -13.85 -1.66 -13.12
CA PHE A 288 -12.50 -2.25 -13.28
C PHE A 288 -11.88 -2.86 -12.01
N ILE A 289 -12.50 -2.76 -10.83
CA ILE A 289 -11.90 -3.25 -9.58
C ILE A 289 -12.93 -3.72 -8.53
N HIS A 290 -12.62 -4.83 -7.86
CA HIS A 290 -13.36 -5.34 -6.69
C HIS A 290 -13.07 -4.48 -5.47
N MET A 291 -14.12 -3.94 -4.84
CA MET A 291 -14.02 -2.92 -3.80
C MET A 291 -15.17 -3.10 -2.81
N PRO A 292 -15.16 -4.20 -2.04
CA PRO A 292 -16.29 -4.57 -1.20
C PRO A 292 -16.45 -3.59 -0.05
N PHE A 293 -17.67 -3.41 0.46
CA PHE A 293 -17.97 -2.50 1.57
C PHE A 293 -17.45 -1.06 1.35
N SER A 294 -17.54 -0.58 0.11
CA SER A 294 -17.07 0.75 -0.28
C SER A 294 -18.06 1.88 -0.01
N ASP A 295 -19.20 1.55 0.57
CA ASP A 295 -20.25 2.50 0.91
C ASP A 295 -20.02 3.18 2.28
N ALA A 296 -20.87 4.17 2.59
CA ALA A 296 -20.73 4.98 3.79
C ALA A 296 -20.77 4.15 5.09
N ALA A 297 -21.61 3.11 5.16
CA ALA A 297 -21.72 2.30 6.37
C ALA A 297 -20.50 1.40 6.55
N GLY A 298 -20.06 0.73 5.48
CA GLY A 298 -18.90 -0.17 5.49
C GLY A 298 -17.60 0.56 5.83
N MET A 299 -17.43 1.79 5.34
CA MET A 299 -16.29 2.65 5.68
C MET A 299 -16.31 3.09 7.15
N VAL A 300 -17.45 3.51 7.70
CA VAL A 300 -17.59 3.85 9.14
C VAL A 300 -17.29 2.64 10.03
N GLU A 301 -17.75 1.44 9.64
CA GLU A 301 -17.44 0.21 10.36
C GLU A 301 -15.92 -0.05 10.36
N ARG A 302 -15.26 0.02 9.19
CA ARG A 302 -13.82 -0.22 9.08
C ARG A 302 -13.02 0.82 9.87
N ALA A 303 -13.43 2.09 9.84
CA ALA A 303 -12.84 3.20 10.58
C ALA A 303 -12.69 2.96 12.09
N LYS A 304 -13.71 2.32 12.70
CA LYS A 304 -13.77 2.07 14.14
C LYS A 304 -12.66 1.16 14.64
N LEU A 305 -12.12 0.29 13.78
CA LEU A 305 -11.03 -0.61 14.17
C LEU A 305 -9.80 0.17 14.60
N MET A 306 -9.49 1.26 13.89
CA MET A 306 -8.31 2.10 14.13
C MET A 306 -8.59 3.30 15.03
N GLY A 307 -9.86 3.65 15.24
CA GLY A 307 -10.26 4.88 15.94
C GLY A 307 -10.19 6.12 15.05
N ILE A 308 -10.53 5.99 13.77
CA ILE A 308 -10.67 7.15 12.87
C ILE A 308 -11.95 7.91 13.25
N ASP A 309 -11.82 9.21 13.58
CA ASP A 309 -12.92 10.06 14.05
C ASP A 309 -13.68 10.74 12.90
N ALA A 310 -12.99 11.04 11.79
CA ALA A 310 -13.58 11.67 10.61
C ALA A 310 -12.79 11.35 9.34
N MET A 311 -13.44 11.49 8.18
CA MET A 311 -12.85 11.23 6.86
C MET A 311 -13.23 12.32 5.86
N CYS A 312 -12.25 12.77 5.08
CA CYS A 312 -12.45 13.65 3.94
C CYS A 312 -12.63 12.80 2.68
N ILE A 313 -13.84 12.79 2.11
CA ILE A 313 -14.23 11.85 1.05
C ILE A 313 -14.53 12.55 -0.28
N SER A 314 -14.16 11.91 -1.39
CA SER A 314 -14.61 12.27 -2.74
C SER A 314 -15.28 11.08 -3.42
N GLY A 315 -16.36 11.30 -4.16
CA GLY A 315 -17.05 10.21 -4.85
C GLY A 315 -16.15 9.58 -5.91
N PHE A 316 -16.01 8.25 -5.90
CA PHE A 316 -15.20 7.58 -6.93
C PHE A 316 -15.78 7.83 -8.33
N LEU A 317 -17.12 7.80 -8.44
CA LEU A 317 -17.84 8.18 -9.64
C LEU A 317 -17.50 9.61 -10.09
N ALA A 318 -17.29 10.52 -9.12
CA ALA A 318 -17.07 11.93 -9.37
C ALA A 318 -15.73 12.22 -10.05
N VAL A 319 -14.68 11.54 -9.58
CA VAL A 319 -13.34 11.67 -10.13
C VAL A 319 -13.14 10.83 -11.41
N TRP A 320 -13.99 9.82 -11.65
CA TRP A 320 -13.80 8.90 -12.77
C TRP A 320 -14.64 9.22 -14.01
N THR A 321 -15.91 9.58 -13.83
CA THR A 321 -16.87 9.76 -14.93
C THR A 321 -17.80 10.96 -14.74
N ASP A 322 -18.67 10.95 -13.73
CA ASP A 322 -19.76 11.92 -13.56
C ASP A 322 -19.65 12.60 -12.20
N TYR A 323 -19.23 13.86 -12.23
CA TYR A 323 -19.02 14.64 -11.02
C TYR A 323 -20.32 15.01 -10.30
N GLU A 324 -21.45 15.13 -10.99
CA GLU A 324 -22.71 15.52 -10.36
C GLU A 324 -23.27 14.35 -9.54
N GLU A 325 -23.37 13.17 -10.16
CA GLU A 325 -23.85 11.96 -9.46
C GLU A 325 -22.86 11.52 -8.38
N GLY A 326 -21.56 11.62 -8.66
CA GLY A 326 -20.53 11.28 -7.69
C GLY A 326 -20.51 12.21 -6.47
N ASN A 327 -20.77 13.51 -6.64
CA ASN A 327 -20.93 14.43 -5.51
C ASN A 327 -22.23 14.16 -4.74
N GLU A 328 -23.30 13.73 -5.40
CA GLU A 328 -24.56 13.36 -4.73
C GLU A 328 -24.35 12.17 -3.77
N ILE A 329 -23.54 11.17 -4.13
CA ILE A 329 -23.13 10.09 -3.22
C ILE A 329 -22.43 10.63 -1.98
N VAL A 330 -21.49 11.57 -2.15
CA VAL A 330 -20.79 12.23 -1.04
C VAL A 330 -21.77 12.99 -0.14
N ARG A 331 -22.69 13.75 -0.75
CA ARG A 331 -23.73 14.50 -0.04
C ARG A 331 -24.60 13.58 0.83
N GLN A 332 -25.02 12.44 0.29
CA GLN A 332 -25.83 11.46 1.03
C GLN A 332 -25.05 10.82 2.19
N ALA A 333 -23.74 10.59 2.02
CA ALA A 333 -22.89 10.13 3.12
C ALA A 333 -22.77 11.19 4.24
N MET A 334 -22.55 12.46 3.87
CA MET A 334 -22.51 13.58 4.81
C MET A 334 -23.84 13.76 5.55
N GLU A 335 -24.98 13.59 4.88
CA GLU A 335 -26.31 13.68 5.52
C GLU A 335 -26.52 12.57 6.55
N ARG A 336 -26.10 11.33 6.23
CA ARG A 336 -26.24 10.18 7.14
C ARG A 336 -25.25 10.21 8.31
N TYR A 337 -24.04 10.73 8.10
CA TYR A 337 -22.98 10.78 9.11
C TYR A 337 -22.33 12.18 9.21
N PRO A 338 -23.09 13.21 9.65
CA PRO A 338 -22.73 14.63 9.51
C PRO A 338 -21.54 15.10 10.33
N ARG A 339 -21.07 14.30 11.29
CA ARG A 339 -19.86 14.58 12.09
C ARG A 339 -18.64 13.78 11.65
N PHE A 340 -18.84 12.82 10.75
CA PHE A 340 -17.80 11.88 10.34
C PHE A 340 -17.30 12.20 8.94
N TYR A 341 -18.18 12.49 7.99
CA TYR A 341 -17.79 12.77 6.62
C TYR A 341 -17.66 14.26 6.33
N HIS A 342 -16.50 14.64 5.80
CA HIS A 342 -16.23 15.93 5.20
C HIS A 342 -16.13 15.76 3.68
N GLY A 343 -16.97 16.46 2.92
CA GLY A 343 -17.04 16.27 1.46
C GLY A 343 -16.00 17.11 0.71
N TYR A 344 -15.27 16.45 -0.18
CA TYR A 344 -14.65 17.11 -1.33
C TYR A 344 -15.68 17.20 -2.47
N ALA A 345 -15.94 18.40 -2.97
CA ALA A 345 -16.61 18.55 -4.24
C ALA A 345 -15.59 18.29 -5.37
N SER A 346 -15.91 17.37 -6.27
CA SER A 346 -15.20 17.20 -7.54
C SER A 346 -15.98 17.95 -8.62
N LEU A 347 -15.31 18.72 -9.46
CA LEU A 347 -15.93 19.40 -10.60
C LEU A 347 -15.08 19.15 -11.85
N GLN A 348 -15.74 18.99 -13.00
CA GLN A 348 -15.09 18.86 -14.29
C GLN A 348 -15.30 20.15 -15.09
N PRO A 349 -14.31 21.06 -15.12
CA PRO A 349 -14.49 22.45 -15.52
C PRO A 349 -14.92 22.59 -16.99
N GLN A 350 -14.53 21.64 -17.85
CA GLN A 350 -14.94 21.58 -19.25
C GLN A 350 -16.46 21.37 -19.44
N TYR A 351 -17.17 20.88 -18.42
CA TYR A 351 -18.61 20.66 -18.43
C TYR A 351 -19.40 21.67 -17.59
N VAL A 352 -18.72 22.58 -16.88
CA VAL A 352 -19.37 23.60 -16.03
C VAL A 352 -19.86 24.76 -16.91
N LYS A 353 -21.17 24.89 -17.07
CA LYS A 353 -21.81 25.99 -17.83
C LYS A 353 -22.04 27.25 -16.99
N ASP A 354 -22.28 27.10 -15.69
CA ASP A 354 -22.52 28.20 -14.76
C ASP A 354 -21.84 27.90 -13.41
N TRP A 355 -20.64 28.46 -13.25
CA TRP A 355 -19.86 28.35 -12.02
C TRP A 355 -20.60 28.84 -10.78
N LYS A 356 -21.40 29.92 -10.88
CA LYS A 356 -22.11 30.46 -9.72
C LYS A 356 -23.16 29.48 -9.22
N LYS A 357 -23.84 28.79 -10.14
CA LYS A 357 -24.82 27.74 -9.81
C LYS A 357 -24.15 26.54 -9.15
N GLU A 358 -23.07 26.01 -9.72
CA GLU A 358 -22.34 24.87 -9.17
C GLU A 358 -21.79 25.18 -7.77
N LEU A 359 -21.13 26.33 -7.60
CA LEU A 359 -20.54 26.73 -6.31
C LEU A 359 -21.62 26.93 -5.24
N ARG A 360 -22.77 27.52 -5.59
CA ARG A 360 -23.91 27.66 -4.67
C ARG A 360 -24.49 26.30 -4.27
N LYS A 361 -24.55 25.35 -5.20
CA LYS A 361 -25.09 24.01 -4.94
C LYS A 361 -24.17 23.24 -3.99
N TRP A 362 -22.92 23.01 -4.38
CA TRP A 362 -22.03 22.09 -3.66
C TRP A 362 -21.47 22.69 -2.37
N TYR A 363 -21.05 23.95 -2.40
CA TYR A 363 -20.46 24.60 -1.23
C TYR A 363 -21.52 25.32 -0.39
N GLY A 364 -22.36 26.14 -1.03
CA GLY A 364 -23.33 26.98 -0.31
C GLY A 364 -24.49 26.21 0.34
N ARG A 365 -25.03 25.19 -0.34
CA ARG A 365 -26.16 24.39 0.17
C ARG A 365 -25.72 23.10 0.84
N TYR A 366 -24.77 22.38 0.24
CA TYR A 366 -24.38 21.04 0.70
C TYR A 366 -23.12 21.03 1.56
N HIS A 367 -22.48 22.18 1.76
CA HIS A 367 -21.35 22.34 2.66
C HIS A 367 -20.19 21.37 2.38
N MET A 368 -19.93 21.06 1.11
CA MET A 368 -18.70 20.36 0.72
C MET A 368 -17.52 21.33 0.84
N GLU A 369 -16.73 21.19 1.89
CA GLU A 369 -15.65 22.12 2.28
C GLU A 369 -14.41 22.02 1.39
N GLY A 370 -14.15 20.81 0.88
CA GLY A 370 -12.95 20.48 0.12
C GLY A 370 -13.13 20.56 -1.40
N MET A 371 -12.03 20.72 -2.12
CA MET A 371 -11.94 20.73 -3.58
C MET A 371 -11.14 19.50 -4.03
N LYS A 372 -11.65 18.72 -5.00
CA LYS A 372 -10.93 17.58 -5.60
C LYS A 372 -10.86 17.74 -7.13
N PRO A 373 -9.93 18.56 -7.65
CA PRO A 373 -9.63 18.54 -9.07
C PRO A 373 -8.85 17.25 -9.41
N TYR A 374 -9.10 16.65 -10.58
CA TYR A 374 -8.54 15.32 -10.90
C TYR A 374 -7.94 15.23 -12.32
N HIS A 375 -6.68 15.63 -12.43
CA HIS A 375 -5.90 15.60 -13.68
C HIS A 375 -5.91 14.23 -14.40
N PRO A 376 -5.78 13.07 -13.72
CA PRO A 376 -5.68 11.77 -14.43
C PRO A 376 -6.84 11.44 -15.37
N ARG A 377 -8.00 12.07 -15.19
CA ARG A 377 -9.19 11.87 -16.05
C ARG A 377 -9.56 13.11 -16.84
N THR A 378 -9.29 14.31 -16.34
CA THR A 378 -9.57 15.53 -17.10
C THR A 378 -8.48 15.85 -18.14
N GLY A 379 -7.22 15.51 -17.86
CA GLY A 379 -6.06 15.90 -18.67
C GLY A 379 -5.79 17.41 -18.69
N ILE A 380 -6.43 18.18 -17.80
CA ILE A 380 -6.31 19.63 -17.74
C ILE A 380 -5.30 19.99 -16.64
N PRO A 381 -4.21 20.73 -16.96
CA PRO A 381 -3.26 21.22 -15.96
C PRO A 381 -3.96 21.97 -14.82
N TYR A 382 -3.50 21.77 -13.59
CA TYR A 382 -4.20 22.35 -12.43
C TYR A 382 -4.17 23.88 -12.40
N ASN A 383 -3.14 24.51 -12.99
CA ASN A 383 -3.01 25.97 -13.10
C ASN A 383 -3.69 26.57 -14.35
N HIS A 384 -4.39 25.76 -15.16
CA HIS A 384 -5.10 26.26 -16.35
C HIS A 384 -6.22 27.25 -15.97
N GLU A 385 -6.40 28.31 -16.77
CA GLU A 385 -7.34 29.41 -16.47
C GLU A 385 -8.80 28.97 -16.29
N ILE A 386 -9.20 27.85 -16.91
CA ILE A 386 -10.55 27.27 -16.80
C ILE A 386 -10.94 26.95 -15.35
N TRP A 387 -9.96 26.74 -14.46
CA TRP A 387 -10.18 26.49 -13.04
C TRP A 387 -10.35 27.76 -12.20
N THR A 388 -10.04 28.93 -12.76
CA THR A 388 -9.97 30.22 -12.03
C THR A 388 -11.21 30.50 -11.18
N PRO A 389 -12.46 30.37 -11.70
CA PRO A 389 -13.64 30.66 -10.88
C PRO A 389 -13.76 29.76 -9.64
N TRP A 390 -13.27 28.52 -9.73
CA TRP A 390 -13.29 27.58 -8.62
C TRP A 390 -12.26 27.95 -7.56
N TYR A 391 -11.02 28.23 -7.96
CA TYR A 391 -9.97 28.60 -7.03
C TYR A 391 -10.17 29.99 -6.41
N GLU A 392 -10.70 30.98 -7.14
CA GLU A 392 -11.09 32.26 -6.54
C GLU A 392 -12.16 32.08 -5.45
N TYR A 393 -13.12 31.18 -5.67
CA TYR A 393 -14.09 30.79 -4.65
C TYR A 393 -13.40 30.12 -3.46
N GLY A 394 -12.61 29.07 -3.71
CA GLY A 394 -11.91 28.32 -2.67
C GLY A 394 -10.99 29.20 -1.82
N ASN A 395 -10.29 30.16 -2.44
CA ASN A 395 -9.43 31.11 -1.75
C ASN A 395 -10.22 32.03 -0.81
N ARG A 396 -11.36 32.57 -1.27
CA ARG A 396 -12.24 33.39 -0.43
C ARG A 396 -12.81 32.61 0.76
N MET A 397 -13.19 31.36 0.53
CA MET A 397 -13.77 30.49 1.56
C MET A 397 -12.71 29.80 2.41
N ARG A 398 -11.41 29.93 2.09
CA ARG A 398 -10.31 29.21 2.74
C ARG A 398 -10.47 27.69 2.70
N SER A 399 -11.03 27.19 1.60
CA SER A 399 -11.18 25.76 1.33
C SER A 399 -9.83 25.06 1.25
N TYR A 400 -9.87 23.73 1.20
CA TYR A 400 -8.68 22.91 0.99
C TYR A 400 -8.82 22.09 -0.29
N ALA A 401 -7.72 21.93 -1.03
CA ALA A 401 -7.71 21.27 -2.31
C ALA A 401 -6.78 20.06 -2.28
N LEU A 402 -7.32 18.87 -2.55
CA LEU A 402 -6.54 17.65 -2.61
C LEU A 402 -6.09 17.41 -4.06
N ILE A 403 -4.80 17.62 -4.30
CA ILE A 403 -4.17 17.58 -5.62
C ILE A 403 -3.54 16.21 -5.83
N HIS A 404 -4.07 15.47 -6.80
CA HIS A 404 -3.47 14.21 -7.24
C HIS A 404 -2.25 14.49 -8.13
N PRO A 405 -1.24 13.60 -8.20
CA PRO A 405 -0.11 13.81 -9.10
C PRO A 405 -0.50 14.11 -10.56
N SER A 406 0.18 15.08 -11.16
CA SER A 406 0.15 15.42 -12.59
C SER A 406 1.58 15.45 -13.15
N PRO A 407 1.77 15.34 -14.48
CA PRO A 407 3.11 15.38 -15.08
C PRO A 407 3.94 16.63 -14.74
N ASN A 408 3.28 17.76 -14.45
CA ASN A 408 3.93 19.03 -14.12
C ASN A 408 3.54 19.57 -12.73
N MET A 409 3.20 18.68 -11.79
CA MET A 409 2.64 19.04 -10.47
C MET A 409 3.44 20.13 -9.74
N VAL A 410 4.78 20.08 -9.77
CA VAL A 410 5.63 21.08 -9.12
C VAL A 410 5.37 22.49 -9.64
N ALA A 411 5.38 22.68 -10.96
CA ALA A 411 5.12 23.99 -11.56
C ALA A 411 3.67 24.43 -11.32
N GLU A 412 2.72 23.53 -11.56
CA GLU A 412 1.29 23.81 -11.42
C GLU A 412 0.92 24.25 -9.99
N VAL A 413 1.45 23.58 -8.96
CA VAL A 413 1.13 23.93 -7.57
C VAL A 413 1.88 25.17 -7.09
N ASN A 414 3.11 25.43 -7.55
CA ASN A 414 3.79 26.70 -7.21
C ASN A 414 2.95 27.90 -7.67
N ASP A 415 2.46 27.88 -8.91
CA ASP A 415 1.59 28.94 -9.46
C ASP A 415 0.30 29.10 -8.65
N LEU A 416 -0.36 27.98 -8.33
CA LEU A 416 -1.62 28.00 -7.58
C LEU A 416 -1.43 28.46 -6.13
N ALA A 417 -0.39 27.99 -5.45
CA ALA A 417 -0.13 28.30 -4.06
C ALA A 417 0.26 29.77 -3.85
N GLU A 418 0.97 30.37 -4.83
CA GLU A 418 1.26 31.80 -4.84
C GLU A 418 0.01 32.64 -5.14
N LYS A 419 -0.78 32.25 -6.15
CA LYS A 419 -1.98 32.99 -6.56
C LYS A 419 -3.14 32.89 -5.55
N TYR A 420 -3.26 31.77 -4.86
CA TYR A 420 -4.37 31.47 -3.93
C TYR A 420 -3.86 31.10 -2.53
N PRO A 421 -3.28 32.06 -1.78
CA PRO A 421 -2.59 31.81 -0.51
C PRO A 421 -3.51 31.35 0.64
N ASP A 422 -4.82 31.55 0.51
CA ASP A 422 -5.79 31.16 1.53
C ASP A 422 -6.33 29.72 1.34
N ILE A 423 -6.11 29.10 0.18
CA ILE A 423 -6.39 27.66 -0.03
C ILE A 423 -5.31 26.83 0.64
N SER A 424 -5.71 25.77 1.36
CA SER A 424 -4.75 24.75 1.82
C SER A 424 -4.61 23.65 0.76
N PHE A 425 -3.48 23.62 0.05
CA PHE A 425 -3.21 22.61 -0.97
C PHE A 425 -2.60 21.37 -0.33
N ILE A 426 -3.25 20.22 -0.50
CA ILE A 426 -2.84 18.93 0.02
C ILE A 426 -2.31 18.10 -1.16
N LEU A 427 -1.02 17.78 -1.15
CA LEU A 427 -0.38 16.97 -2.17
C LEU A 427 -0.57 15.50 -1.85
N ALA A 428 -1.46 14.84 -2.60
CA ALA A 428 -1.73 13.43 -2.43
C ALA A 428 -0.49 12.61 -2.83
N HIS A 429 -0.31 11.47 -2.17
CA HIS A 429 0.72 10.47 -2.50
C HIS A 429 2.16 10.93 -2.30
N SER A 430 2.40 11.91 -1.43
CA SER A 430 3.73 12.41 -1.14
C SER A 430 4.65 11.35 -0.51
N GLY A 431 4.09 10.31 0.12
CA GLY A 431 4.86 9.19 0.67
C GLY A 431 5.06 8.03 -0.30
N GLY A 432 4.61 8.14 -1.56
CA GLY A 432 4.69 7.03 -2.52
C GLY A 432 6.10 6.54 -2.83
N SER A 433 7.08 7.42 -2.73
CA SER A 433 8.50 7.14 -2.85
C SER A 433 9.32 8.32 -2.28
N PHE A 434 10.62 8.13 -2.07
CA PHE A 434 11.51 9.25 -1.75
C PHE A 434 11.60 10.29 -2.90
N HIS A 435 11.43 9.86 -4.16
CA HIS A 435 11.35 10.77 -5.29
C HIS A 435 10.12 11.69 -5.19
N ASP A 436 8.94 11.11 -4.97
CA ASP A 436 7.70 11.88 -4.82
C ASP A 436 7.76 12.82 -3.61
N ALA A 437 8.32 12.34 -2.50
CA ALA A 437 8.52 13.15 -1.30
C ALA A 437 9.43 14.37 -1.58
N ARG A 438 10.51 14.21 -2.37
CA ARG A 438 11.39 15.33 -2.74
C ARG A 438 10.70 16.36 -3.63
N LEU A 439 9.93 15.91 -4.63
CA LEU A 439 9.14 16.81 -5.49
C LEU A 439 8.12 17.60 -4.65
N ALA A 440 7.43 16.92 -3.74
CA ALA A 440 6.44 17.55 -2.88
C ALA A 440 7.08 18.53 -1.87
N LEU A 441 8.24 18.18 -1.31
CA LEU A 441 9.04 19.05 -0.45
C LEU A 441 9.50 20.32 -1.17
N GLU A 442 9.87 20.23 -2.45
CA GLU A 442 10.30 21.39 -3.24
C GLU A 442 9.24 22.50 -3.26
N VAL A 443 7.98 22.11 -3.41
CA VAL A 443 6.83 23.02 -3.39
C VAL A 443 6.51 23.45 -1.96
N ALA A 444 6.42 22.50 -1.03
CA ALA A 444 6.01 22.77 0.34
C ALA A 444 6.99 23.68 1.10
N LEU A 445 8.29 23.64 0.80
CA LEU A 445 9.27 24.55 1.41
C LEU A 445 9.11 26.00 0.94
N LYS A 446 8.61 26.22 -0.28
CA LYS A 446 8.35 27.57 -0.84
C LYS A 446 7.02 28.15 -0.33
N HIS A 447 6.01 27.31 -0.11
CA HIS A 447 4.63 27.75 0.15
C HIS A 447 4.09 27.23 1.50
N LYS A 448 3.69 28.15 2.38
CA LYS A 448 3.19 27.82 3.74
C LYS A 448 1.83 27.13 3.75
N ASN A 449 1.07 27.25 2.66
CA ASN A 449 -0.26 26.69 2.48
C ASN A 449 -0.26 25.35 1.73
N VAL A 450 0.90 24.71 1.57
CA VAL A 450 1.06 23.39 0.97
C VAL A 450 1.40 22.35 2.04
N PHE A 451 0.71 21.20 1.97
CA PHE A 451 0.76 20.09 2.92
C PHE A 451 1.01 18.78 2.21
N LEU A 452 1.74 17.85 2.85
CA LEU A 452 2.09 16.56 2.30
C LEU A 452 1.18 15.47 2.88
N GLU A 453 0.39 14.81 2.04
CA GLU A 453 -0.43 13.67 2.44
C GLU A 453 0.27 12.36 2.04
N ILE A 454 0.35 11.41 2.97
CA ILE A 454 1.33 10.31 2.89
C ILE A 454 0.95 9.16 1.95
N THR A 455 -0.33 8.91 1.68
CA THR A 455 -0.83 7.59 1.24
C THR A 455 -0.23 7.08 -0.06
N LEU A 456 0.18 5.81 -0.08
CA LEU A 456 0.24 5.00 -1.31
C LEU A 456 0.42 3.51 -0.94
N THR A 457 0.04 2.59 -1.84
CA THR A 457 0.28 1.13 -1.66
C THR A 457 1.75 0.78 -1.41
N ALA A 458 2.68 1.61 -1.89
CA ALA A 458 4.10 1.40 -1.67
C ALA A 458 4.49 1.41 -0.18
N VAL A 459 3.78 2.18 0.66
CA VAL A 459 4.07 2.35 2.10
C VAL A 459 5.56 2.48 2.38
N THR A 460 6.25 3.32 1.60
CA THR A 460 7.72 3.39 1.55
C THR A 460 8.33 3.53 2.92
N TYR A 461 9.25 2.62 3.25
CA TYR A 461 9.90 2.61 4.55
C TYR A 461 10.71 3.91 4.76
N ARG A 462 10.60 4.50 5.96
CA ARG A 462 11.30 5.73 6.39
C ARG A 462 10.97 7.05 5.68
N VAL A 463 10.05 7.05 4.71
CA VAL A 463 9.73 8.28 3.96
C VAL A 463 8.97 9.30 4.83
N ILE A 464 8.19 8.86 5.82
CA ILE A 464 7.47 9.78 6.71
C ILE A 464 8.46 10.52 7.60
N GLU A 465 9.43 9.81 8.19
CA GLU A 465 10.52 10.40 8.95
C GLU A 465 11.34 11.37 8.08
N PHE A 466 11.58 11.01 6.81
CA PHE A 466 12.23 11.90 5.84
C PHE A 466 11.43 13.19 5.60
N MET A 467 10.11 13.11 5.38
CA MET A 467 9.27 14.31 5.23
C MET A 467 9.23 15.15 6.51
N VAL A 468 9.09 14.53 7.68
CA VAL A 468 9.07 15.22 8.97
C VAL A 468 10.39 15.91 9.26
N HIS A 469 11.52 15.26 8.96
CA HIS A 469 12.86 15.83 9.12
C HIS A 469 13.04 17.11 8.31
N HIS A 470 12.56 17.15 7.07
CA HIS A 470 12.79 18.29 6.16
C HIS A 470 11.72 19.39 6.24
N LEU A 471 10.46 19.04 6.55
CA LEU A 471 9.32 19.99 6.53
C LEU A 471 8.76 20.34 7.91
N GLY A 472 8.94 19.44 8.88
CA GLY A 472 8.26 19.44 10.17
C GLY A 472 6.88 18.76 10.13
N ALA A 473 6.51 18.14 11.24
CA ALA A 473 5.26 17.37 11.36
C ALA A 473 3.98 18.21 11.23
N ASP A 474 4.04 19.54 11.39
CA ASP A 474 2.87 20.44 11.27
C ASP A 474 2.31 20.54 9.84
N ARG A 475 3.01 20.01 8.83
CA ARG A 475 2.58 20.02 7.42
C ARG A 475 2.54 18.65 6.75
N VAL A 476 2.57 17.58 7.53
CA VAL A 476 2.34 16.20 7.07
C VAL A 476 0.95 15.75 7.54
N LEU A 477 0.21 15.07 6.66
CA LEU A 477 -1.18 14.66 6.87
C LEU A 477 -1.34 13.16 6.66
N PHE A 478 -2.11 12.54 7.56
CA PHE A 478 -2.61 11.18 7.39
C PHE A 478 -3.71 11.13 6.32
N GLY A 479 -3.63 10.11 5.46
CA GLY A 479 -4.67 9.76 4.51
C GLY A 479 -4.56 8.28 4.13
N THR A 480 -5.64 7.68 3.64
CA THR A 480 -5.68 6.23 3.35
C THR A 480 -5.89 5.87 1.89
N ASP A 481 -6.52 6.76 1.11
CA ASP A 481 -6.99 6.51 -0.24
C ASP A 481 -7.89 5.25 -0.34
N GLN A 482 -8.58 4.92 0.76
CA GLN A 482 -9.61 3.89 0.81
C GLN A 482 -10.81 4.29 -0.09
N PRO A 483 -11.65 3.37 -0.60
CA PRO A 483 -11.74 1.96 -0.24
C PRO A 483 -11.23 1.01 -1.33
N MET A 484 -10.50 1.48 -2.35
CA MET A 484 -9.82 0.57 -3.29
C MET A 484 -8.73 -0.25 -2.57
N ARG A 485 -8.15 0.35 -1.54
CA ARG A 485 -7.19 -0.21 -0.61
C ARG A 485 -7.76 -0.16 0.80
N ASP A 486 -7.34 -1.10 1.64
CA ASP A 486 -7.70 -1.13 3.05
C ASP A 486 -7.04 0.04 3.79
N PRO A 487 -7.73 0.73 4.71
CA PRO A 487 -7.13 1.81 5.49
C PRO A 487 -6.07 1.32 6.51
N ILE A 488 -6.10 0.06 6.92
CA ILE A 488 -5.24 -0.46 8.00
C ILE A 488 -3.74 -0.36 7.69
N PRO A 489 -3.23 -0.76 6.49
CA PRO A 489 -1.82 -0.57 6.17
C PRO A 489 -1.34 0.88 6.27
N GLN A 490 -2.15 1.85 5.82
CA GLN A 490 -1.79 3.26 5.87
C GLN A 490 -1.79 3.77 7.33
N PHE A 491 -2.78 3.35 8.13
CA PHE A 491 -2.80 3.61 9.58
C PHE A 491 -1.56 3.03 10.27
N GLY A 492 -1.23 1.76 10.00
CA GLY A 492 -0.06 1.08 10.53
C GLY A 492 1.24 1.77 10.14
N TRP A 493 1.34 2.23 8.90
CA TRP A 493 2.50 2.97 8.41
C TRP A 493 2.77 4.22 9.24
N MET A 494 1.74 5.02 9.55
CA MET A 494 1.85 6.19 10.42
C MET A 494 2.10 5.82 11.89
N ALA A 495 1.36 4.84 12.43
CA ALA A 495 1.43 4.43 13.82
C ALA A 495 2.80 3.85 14.21
N TYR A 496 3.44 3.11 13.30
CA TYR A 496 4.75 2.49 13.49
C TYR A 496 5.93 3.39 13.12
N THR A 497 5.71 4.64 12.70
CA THR A 497 6.84 5.56 12.49
C THR A 497 7.66 5.77 13.77
N HIS A 498 8.92 6.14 13.59
CA HIS A 498 9.84 6.52 14.67
C HIS A 498 9.69 7.99 15.07
N CYS A 499 8.66 8.68 14.55
CA CYS A 499 8.33 10.05 14.96
C CYS A 499 7.86 10.10 16.43
N SER A 500 7.97 11.28 17.05
CA SER A 500 7.53 11.47 18.43
C SER A 500 6.00 11.32 18.58
N TYR A 501 5.53 11.01 19.79
CA TYR A 501 4.10 10.93 20.10
C TYR A 501 3.34 12.22 19.73
N GLU A 502 3.93 13.40 19.99
CA GLU A 502 3.30 14.68 19.66
C GLU A 502 3.28 14.95 18.15
N ASP A 503 4.31 14.54 17.42
CA ASP A 503 4.32 14.64 15.96
C ASP A 503 3.28 13.71 15.33
N LYS A 504 3.14 12.48 15.83
CA LYS A 504 2.08 11.56 15.39
C LYS A 504 0.69 12.15 15.60
N LYS A 505 0.42 12.78 16.75
CA LYS A 505 -0.88 13.46 16.99
C LYS A 505 -1.15 14.58 15.99
N LYS A 506 -0.11 15.35 15.62
CA LYS A 506 -0.22 16.38 14.58
C LYS A 506 -0.64 15.76 13.25
N MET A 507 0.12 14.77 12.79
CA MET A 507 -0.06 14.14 11.48
C MET A 507 -1.37 13.35 11.39
N PHE A 508 -1.76 12.63 12.44
CA PHE A 508 -2.99 11.82 12.45
C PHE A 508 -4.27 12.64 12.32
N GLY A 509 -4.32 13.87 12.86
CA GLY A 509 -5.57 14.61 12.79
C GLY A 509 -5.54 16.07 13.23
N LEU A 510 -4.61 16.50 14.09
CA LEU A 510 -4.64 17.91 14.54
C LEU A 510 -4.33 18.88 13.39
N ASN A 511 -3.49 18.50 12.43
CA ASN A 511 -3.20 19.31 11.25
C ASN A 511 -4.44 19.44 10.36
N MET A 512 -5.09 18.32 10.01
CA MET A 512 -6.29 18.36 9.17
C MET A 512 -7.45 19.08 9.87
N LYS A 513 -7.60 18.92 11.19
CA LYS A 513 -8.56 19.68 11.99
C LYS A 513 -8.35 21.19 11.87
N LYS A 514 -7.10 21.66 11.90
CA LYS A 514 -6.78 23.09 11.72
C LYS A 514 -7.19 23.57 10.32
N ILE A 515 -6.98 22.75 9.29
CA ILE A 515 -7.36 23.05 7.91
C ILE A 515 -8.88 23.18 7.80
N ILE A 516 -9.64 22.19 8.24
CA ILE A 516 -11.11 22.18 8.19
C ILE A 516 -11.70 23.40 8.93
N ARG A 517 -11.20 23.73 10.12
CA ARG A 517 -11.72 24.86 10.93
C ARG A 517 -11.46 26.24 10.33
N ARG A 518 -10.60 26.36 9.31
CA ARG A 518 -10.34 27.64 8.63
C ARG A 518 -11.41 27.97 7.59
N VAL A 519 -12.15 26.98 7.10
CA VAL A 519 -13.16 27.13 6.06
C VAL A 519 -14.26 28.09 6.55
N ARG A 520 -14.66 29.02 5.68
CA ARG A 520 -15.69 30.03 5.89
C ARG A 520 -16.93 29.66 5.09
N TRP A 521 -18.09 30.13 5.55
CA TRP A 521 -19.40 29.91 4.92
C TRP A 521 -20.07 31.21 4.51
#